data_AF-E0VI08-F1
#
_entry.id   AF-E0VI08-F1
#
_cell.length_a   1.000
_cell.length_b   1.000
_cell.length_c   1.000
_cell.angle_alpha   90.00
_cell.angle_beta   90.00
_cell.angle_gamma   90.00
#
_symmetry.space_group_name_H-M   'P 1'
#
loop_
_entity.id
_entity.type
_entity.pdbx_description
1 polymer ?
#
loop_
_entity_poly.entity_id
_entity_poly.type
_entity_poly.pdbx_seq_one_letter_code
_entity_poly.pdbx_strand_id
1 'polypeptide(L)'
;MGSYKYRFLQQKSLLPSRKLPDALIIGVKKGGTRALLEFIRLHPDVRAAGSEVHFFDKHYNRGFKWYRRCMPATLEGQITMEKTPSYFITKEVPKRVHAMNPLTKLVVVVRDPVTRAVSDYTQAASKRPDIKQFEELAFSNGSHGIVNTSWGPVKIGIYARFFERWLHYFPL
;
A
#
# COMPACT_ATOMS: atom_id res chain seq x y z
N MET A 1 -17.00 -8.09 45.12
CA MET A 1 -15.55 -7.84 45.34
C MET A 1 -14.77 -8.65 44.30
N GLY A 2 -13.99 -8.00 43.44
CA GLY A 2 -13.27 -8.71 42.37
C GLY A 2 -12.51 -7.83 41.37
N SER A 3 -11.64 -6.95 41.89
CA SER A 3 -10.41 -6.42 41.27
C SER A 3 -10.42 -6.08 39.77
N TYR A 4 -10.83 -4.85 39.41
CA TYR A 4 -10.25 -4.17 38.24
C TYR A 4 -8.89 -3.62 38.65
N LYS A 5 -7.90 -4.52 38.66
CA LYS A 5 -6.48 -4.23 38.86
C LYS A 5 -6.06 -3.22 37.80
N TYR A 6 -5.85 -1.97 38.23
CA TYR A 6 -5.15 -0.92 37.49
C TYR A 6 -3.99 -1.56 36.72
N ARG A 7 -4.11 -1.61 35.39
CA ARG A 7 -3.00 -1.96 34.52
C ARG A 7 -2.00 -0.84 34.71
N PHE A 8 -0.95 -1.10 35.49
CA PHE A 8 0.18 -0.19 35.65
C PHE A 8 0.53 0.36 34.28
N LEU A 9 0.40 1.67 34.12
CA LEU A 9 0.98 2.38 33.00
C LEU A 9 2.49 2.16 33.16
N GLN A 10 3.01 1.11 32.50
CA GLN A 10 4.43 1.06 32.22
C GLN A 10 4.79 2.44 31.69
N GLN A 11 5.81 3.04 32.29
CA GLN A 11 6.29 4.37 31.97
C GLN A 11 6.80 4.32 30.52
N LYS A 12 5.86 4.43 29.58
CA LYS A 12 6.11 4.40 28.14
C LYS A 12 7.17 5.44 27.88
N SER A 13 8.22 5.08 27.17
CA SER A 13 9.25 6.06 26.85
C SER A 13 8.58 7.23 26.13
N LEU A 14 8.53 8.40 26.78
CA LEU A 14 7.90 9.61 26.23
C LEU A 14 8.77 10.27 25.15
N LEU A 15 9.95 9.71 24.86
CA LEU A 15 10.86 10.18 23.84
C LEU A 15 10.42 9.67 22.46
N PRO A 16 10.01 10.57 21.55
CA PRO A 16 9.63 10.18 20.19
C PRO A 16 10.85 9.63 19.44
N SER A 17 10.69 8.50 18.75
CA SER A 17 11.73 7.93 17.90
C SER A 17 11.17 7.52 16.54
N ARG A 18 12.00 7.58 15.49
CA ARG A 18 11.62 7.08 14.16
C ARG A 18 11.91 5.59 14.08
N LYS A 19 10.90 4.80 13.78
CA LYS A 19 10.97 3.34 13.62
C LYS A 19 10.71 2.97 12.16
N LEU A 20 11.02 1.74 11.79
CA LEU A 20 10.52 1.18 10.53
C LEU A 20 9.01 0.91 10.69
N PRO A 21 8.23 0.89 9.59
CA PRO A 21 6.79 0.70 9.69
C PRO A 21 6.43 -0.71 10.18
N ASP A 22 5.46 -0.77 11.09
CA ASP A 22 4.87 -2.01 11.61
C ASP A 22 3.83 -2.59 10.63
N ALA A 23 3.18 -1.69 9.86
CA ALA A 23 2.19 -2.05 8.87
C ALA A 23 2.32 -1.22 7.58
N LEU A 24 1.99 -1.84 6.44
CA LEU A 24 2.08 -1.23 5.12
C LEU A 24 0.74 -1.33 4.39
N ILE A 25 0.25 -0.21 3.86
CA ILE A 25 -0.82 -0.23 2.85
C ILE A 25 -0.15 -0.37 1.48
N ILE A 26 -0.16 -1.59 0.96
CA ILE A 26 0.64 -1.97 -0.22
C ILE A 26 -0.10 -1.79 -1.55
N GLY A 27 -1.43 -1.61 -1.51
CA GLY A 27 -2.23 -1.55 -2.72
C GLY A 27 -3.74 -1.43 -2.46
N VAL A 28 -4.56 -1.36 -3.50
CA VAL A 28 -4.14 -1.24 -4.92
C VAL A 28 -4.29 0.19 -5.43
N LYS A 29 -3.59 0.53 -6.51
CA LYS A 29 -3.78 1.82 -7.20
C LYS A 29 -5.27 2.00 -7.54
N LYS A 30 -5.83 3.15 -7.13
CA LYS A 30 -7.25 3.52 -7.27
C LYS A 30 -8.23 2.72 -6.41
N GLY A 31 -7.74 1.94 -5.44
CA GLY A 31 -8.57 1.20 -4.48
C GLY A 31 -9.13 2.05 -3.34
N GLY A 32 -8.68 3.30 -3.16
CA GLY A 32 -9.07 4.14 -2.01
C GLY A 32 -8.02 4.20 -0.90
N THR A 33 -6.78 3.79 -1.20
CA THR A 33 -5.67 3.74 -0.23
C THR A 33 -5.42 5.06 0.50
N ARG A 34 -5.59 6.22 -0.17
CA ARG A 34 -5.41 7.54 0.46
C ARG A 34 -6.48 7.79 1.52
N ALA A 35 -7.75 7.55 1.20
CA ALA A 35 -8.85 7.73 2.14
C ALA A 35 -8.67 6.85 3.38
N LEU A 36 -8.31 5.57 3.19
CA LEU A 36 -8.03 4.67 4.31
C LEU A 36 -6.93 5.22 5.23
N LEU A 37 -5.80 5.68 4.67
CA LEU A 37 -4.71 6.23 5.47
C LEU A 37 -5.15 7.47 6.25
N GLU A 38 -5.90 8.38 5.63
CA GLU A 38 -6.40 9.58 6.31
C GLU A 38 -7.36 9.23 7.45
N PHE A 39 -8.25 8.25 7.26
CA PHE A 39 -9.17 7.81 8.33
C PHE A 39 -8.43 7.11 9.48
N ILE A 40 -7.49 6.21 9.18
CA ILE A 40 -6.72 5.51 10.22
C ILE A 40 -5.86 6.50 11.03
N ARG A 41 -5.36 7.57 10.42
CA ARG A 41 -4.58 8.61 11.11
C ARG A 41 -5.36 9.39 12.17
N LEU A 42 -6.68 9.27 12.21
CA LEU A 42 -7.50 9.83 13.28
C LEU A 42 -7.32 9.06 14.60
N HIS A 43 -6.83 7.82 14.56
CA HIS A 43 -6.59 7.03 15.76
C HIS A 43 -5.34 7.55 16.51
N PRO A 44 -5.40 7.78 17.85
CA PRO A 44 -4.29 8.38 18.61
C PRO A 44 -3.01 7.53 18.59
N ASP A 45 -3.15 6.22 18.44
CA ASP A 45 -2.01 5.30 18.38
C ASP A 45 -1.47 5.04 16.97
N VAL A 46 -1.89 5.79 15.94
CA VAL A 46 -1.35 5.60 14.57
C VAL A 46 -0.63 6.85 14.07
N ARG A 47 0.58 6.65 13.56
CA ARG A 47 1.36 7.66 12.87
C ARG A 47 1.80 7.12 11.52
N ALA A 48 1.56 7.88 10.46
CA ALA A 48 1.90 7.44 9.11
C ALA A 48 2.73 8.47 8.35
N ALA A 49 3.57 7.98 7.43
CA ALA A 49 4.22 8.83 6.44
C ALA A 49 3.16 9.55 5.59
N GLY A 50 3.33 10.86 5.37
CA GLY A 50 2.35 11.68 4.65
C GLY A 50 2.31 11.46 3.14
N SER A 51 3.45 11.10 2.56
CA SER A 51 3.64 10.81 1.14
C SER A 51 3.91 9.33 0.88
N GLU A 52 3.76 8.90 -0.37
CA GLU A 52 4.19 7.58 -0.83
C GLU A 52 5.72 7.55 -0.85
N VAL A 53 6.34 6.70 -0.03
CA VAL A 53 7.80 6.72 0.17
C VAL A 53 8.52 6.03 -0.99
N HIS A 54 7.84 5.09 -1.67
CA HIS A 54 8.42 4.33 -2.78
C HIS A 54 9.77 3.66 -2.45
N PHE A 55 9.92 3.19 -1.21
CA PHE A 55 11.15 2.55 -0.78
C PHE A 55 11.32 1.19 -1.45
N PHE A 56 10.35 0.29 -1.33
CA PHE A 56 10.54 -1.08 -1.80
C PHE A 56 10.52 -1.24 -3.32
N ASP A 57 9.96 -0.28 -4.07
CA ASP A 57 9.89 -0.31 -5.54
C ASP A 57 10.94 0.58 -6.22
N LYS A 58 11.20 1.81 -5.74
CA LYS A 58 12.09 2.77 -6.42
C LYS A 58 13.38 3.11 -5.67
N HIS A 59 13.37 3.08 -4.34
CA HIS A 59 14.44 3.65 -3.52
C HIS A 59 15.12 2.64 -2.59
N TYR A 60 15.01 1.34 -2.89
CA TYR A 60 15.50 0.25 -2.03
C TYR A 60 17.02 0.34 -1.80
N ASN A 61 17.76 0.78 -2.82
CA ASN A 61 19.21 0.99 -2.77
C ASN A 61 19.65 2.06 -1.76
N ARG A 62 18.74 2.94 -1.29
CA ARG A 62 19.06 3.94 -0.26
C ARG A 62 19.16 3.34 1.16
N GLY A 63 18.75 2.09 1.33
CA GLY A 63 18.86 1.33 2.58
C GLY A 63 17.89 1.76 3.68
N PHE A 64 17.77 0.92 4.70
CA PHE A 64 16.79 1.10 5.78
C PHE A 64 17.04 2.34 6.65
N LYS A 65 18.30 2.82 6.74
CA LYS A 65 18.60 4.09 7.44
C LYS A 65 17.89 5.27 6.76
N TRP A 66 17.88 5.32 5.42
CA TRP A 66 17.14 6.33 4.68
C TRP A 66 15.64 6.15 4.86
N TYR A 67 15.14 4.92 4.72
CA TYR A 67 13.72 4.61 4.85
C TYR A 67 13.14 5.00 6.21
N ARG A 68 13.84 4.66 7.30
CA ARG A 68 13.48 5.04 8.67
C ARG A 68 13.39 6.55 8.85
N ARG A 69 14.22 7.34 8.17
CA ARG A 69 14.17 8.81 8.26
C ARG A 69 12.91 9.40 7.60
N CYS A 70 12.29 8.68 6.67
CA CYS A 70 11.02 9.09 6.04
C CYS A 70 9.81 8.84 6.96
N MET A 71 9.96 8.08 8.04
CA MET A 71 8.88 7.80 8.97
C MET A 71 8.68 8.94 9.97
N PRO A 72 7.44 9.19 10.43
CA PRO A 72 7.19 10.08 11.55
C PRO A 72 7.83 9.53 12.83
N ALA A 73 8.14 10.42 13.77
CA ALA A 73 8.48 9.99 15.12
C ALA A 73 7.23 9.44 15.82
N THR A 74 7.41 8.35 16.56
CA THR A 74 6.35 7.66 17.31
C THR A 74 6.76 7.49 18.76
N LEU A 75 5.76 7.50 19.64
CA LEU A 75 5.90 7.11 21.03
C LEU A 75 5.78 5.58 21.16
N GLU A 76 6.13 5.06 22.33
CA GLU A 76 5.92 3.66 22.64
C GLU A 76 4.43 3.28 22.62
N GLY A 77 4.12 2.16 21.96
CA GLY A 77 2.76 1.69 21.73
C GLY A 77 2.05 2.27 20.50
N GLN A 78 2.60 3.32 19.86
CA GLN A 78 2.06 3.78 18.58
C GLN A 78 2.58 2.93 17.41
N ILE A 79 1.73 2.75 16.41
CA ILE A 79 1.99 2.04 15.17
C ILE A 79 2.51 3.02 14.12
N THR A 80 3.64 2.68 13.49
CA THR A 80 4.18 3.41 12.33
C THR A 80 3.68 2.77 11.04
N MET A 81 3.13 3.58 10.12
CA MET A 81 2.62 3.10 8.83
C MET A 81 3.16 3.89 7.64
N GLU A 82 3.16 3.28 6.46
CA GLU A 82 3.23 3.99 5.18
C GLU A 82 2.27 3.38 4.14
N LYS A 83 2.11 4.06 3.02
CA LYS A 83 1.19 3.67 1.96
C LYS A 83 1.81 3.94 0.59
N THR A 84 2.13 2.87 -0.14
CA THR A 84 2.62 2.97 -1.51
C THR A 84 1.89 1.93 -2.38
N PRO A 85 0.84 2.32 -3.15
CA PRO A 85 -0.04 1.37 -3.83
C PRO A 85 0.61 0.55 -4.96
N SER A 86 1.77 0.97 -5.46
CA SER A 86 2.55 0.22 -6.45
C SER A 86 3.23 -1.01 -5.85
N TYR A 87 3.40 -1.08 -4.53
CA TYR A 87 4.03 -2.23 -3.87
C TYR A 87 3.34 -3.55 -4.25
N PHE A 88 2.01 -3.57 -4.27
CA PHE A 88 1.21 -4.77 -4.54
C PHE A 88 1.58 -5.46 -5.86
N ILE A 89 1.94 -4.70 -6.89
CA ILE A 89 2.18 -5.24 -8.24
C ILE A 89 3.67 -5.42 -8.58
N THR A 90 4.58 -4.81 -7.82
CA THR A 90 6.02 -4.85 -8.08
C THR A 90 6.60 -6.18 -7.62
N LYS A 91 7.25 -6.90 -8.54
CA LYS A 91 7.66 -8.30 -8.38
C LYS A 91 8.59 -8.54 -7.18
N GLU A 92 9.52 -7.64 -6.93
CA GLU A 92 10.56 -7.78 -5.91
C GLU A 92 10.09 -7.39 -4.51
N VAL A 93 8.97 -6.67 -4.41
CA VAL A 93 8.53 -6.05 -3.15
C VAL A 93 8.19 -7.08 -2.06
N PRO A 94 7.45 -8.18 -2.31
CA PRO A 94 7.16 -9.17 -1.29
C PRO A 94 8.42 -9.69 -0.57
N LYS A 95 9.45 -10.07 -1.35
CA LYS A 95 10.75 -10.52 -0.84
C LYS A 95 11.42 -9.45 0.02
N ARG A 96 11.43 -8.21 -0.45
CA ARG A 96 12.10 -7.09 0.23
C ARG A 96 11.40 -6.72 1.55
N VAL A 97 10.07 -6.74 1.58
CA VAL A 97 9.29 -6.48 2.80
C VAL A 97 9.52 -7.62 3.80
N HIS A 98 9.47 -8.87 3.35
CA HIS A 98 9.76 -10.03 4.21
C HIS A 98 11.17 -9.98 4.80
N ALA A 99 12.18 -9.59 3.99
CA ALA A 99 13.55 -9.41 4.45
C ALA A 99 13.72 -8.26 5.46
N MET A 100 12.84 -7.25 5.43
CA MET A 100 12.82 -6.20 6.46
C MET A 100 12.27 -6.75 7.77
N ASN A 101 11.08 -7.35 7.73
CA ASN A 101 10.42 -7.97 8.87
C ASN A 101 9.31 -8.91 8.40
N PRO A 102 9.42 -10.23 8.62
CA PRO A 102 8.38 -11.21 8.28
C PRO A 102 7.03 -10.98 8.99
N LEU A 103 7.03 -10.27 10.12
CA LEU A 103 5.83 -9.96 10.90
C LEU A 103 5.14 -8.66 10.47
N THR A 104 5.62 -8.00 9.41
CA THR A 104 5.02 -6.77 8.88
C THR A 104 3.56 -7.03 8.49
N LYS A 105 2.62 -6.26 9.05
CA LYS A 105 1.21 -6.39 8.67
C LYS A 105 0.95 -5.72 7.33
N LEU A 106 0.26 -6.42 6.44
CA LEU A 106 -0.03 -5.95 5.08
C LEU A 106 -1.50 -5.63 4.93
N VAL A 107 -1.81 -4.45 4.39
CA VAL A 107 -3.18 -4.01 4.12
C VAL A 107 -3.34 -3.77 2.62
N VAL A 108 -4.34 -4.43 2.03
CA VAL A 108 -4.72 -4.24 0.62
C VAL A 108 -6.15 -3.69 0.57
N VAL A 109 -6.30 -2.50 0.00
CA VAL A 109 -7.60 -1.89 -0.27
C VAL A 109 -7.97 -2.20 -1.71
N VAL A 110 -8.88 -3.16 -1.89
CA VAL A 110 -9.39 -3.57 -3.21
C VAL A 110 -10.63 -2.75 -3.59
N ARG A 111 -10.93 -2.76 -4.89
CA ARG A 111 -12.13 -2.15 -5.48
C ARG A 111 -12.62 -3.09 -6.58
N ASP A 112 -13.88 -2.97 -6.99
CA ASP A 112 -14.34 -3.62 -8.23
C ASP A 112 -13.32 -3.37 -9.37
N PRO A 113 -12.77 -4.43 -10.01
CA PRO A 113 -11.70 -4.29 -11.01
C PRO A 113 -12.05 -3.42 -12.21
N VAL A 114 -13.32 -3.42 -12.65
CA VAL A 114 -13.81 -2.63 -13.79
C VAL A 114 -13.78 -1.16 -13.41
N THR A 115 -14.45 -0.79 -12.31
CA THR A 115 -14.50 0.61 -11.87
C THR A 115 -13.12 1.14 -11.46
N ARG A 116 -12.25 0.26 -10.94
CA ARG A 116 -10.84 0.57 -10.65
C ARG A 116 -10.05 0.87 -11.92
N ALA A 117 -10.24 0.08 -12.99
CA ALA A 117 -9.59 0.31 -14.28
C ALA A 117 -10.04 1.63 -14.92
N VAL A 118 -11.35 1.92 -14.90
CA VAL A 118 -11.89 3.21 -15.36
C VAL A 118 -11.27 4.36 -14.55
N SER A 119 -11.22 4.26 -13.22
CA SER A 119 -10.60 5.31 -12.38
C SER A 119 -9.11 5.52 -12.66
N ASP A 120 -8.39 4.45 -13.02
CA ASP A 120 -6.98 4.51 -13.40
C ASP A 120 -6.79 5.24 -14.74
N TYR A 121 -7.63 4.91 -15.71
CA TYR A 121 -7.72 5.60 -16.99
C TYR A 121 -8.08 7.08 -16.82
N THR A 122 -9.12 7.42 -16.06
CA THR A 122 -9.54 8.81 -15.83
C THR A 122 -8.41 9.65 -15.23
N GLN A 123 -7.61 9.08 -14.31
CA GLN A 123 -6.43 9.78 -13.79
C GLN A 123 -5.33 9.98 -14.85
N ALA A 124 -5.18 9.06 -15.78
CA ALA A 124 -4.23 9.20 -16.89
C ALA A 124 -4.73 10.24 -17.91
N ALA A 125 -6.01 10.20 -18.25
CA ALA A 125 -6.67 11.13 -19.18
C ALA A 125 -6.63 12.58 -18.65
N SER A 126 -6.82 12.78 -17.34
CA SER A 126 -6.73 14.12 -16.73
C SER A 126 -5.33 14.74 -16.81
N LYS A 127 -4.30 13.96 -17.17
CA LYS A 127 -2.91 14.41 -17.32
C LYS A 127 -2.42 14.38 -18.78
N ARG A 128 -3.14 13.69 -19.66
CA ARG A 128 -2.82 13.47 -21.07
C ARG A 128 -4.10 13.60 -21.89
N PRO A 129 -4.43 14.82 -22.37
CA PRO A 129 -5.67 15.09 -23.09
C PRO A 129 -5.81 14.30 -24.40
N ASP A 130 -4.70 13.84 -24.97
CA ASP A 130 -4.57 13.10 -26.23
C ASP A 130 -4.68 11.57 -26.08
N ILE A 131 -5.03 11.07 -24.88
CA ILE A 131 -5.18 9.64 -24.66
C ILE A 131 -6.37 9.09 -25.47
N LYS A 132 -6.19 7.93 -26.10
CA LYS A 132 -7.27 7.17 -26.73
C LYS A 132 -8.40 6.85 -25.74
N GLN A 133 -9.61 6.62 -26.26
CA GLN A 133 -10.76 6.26 -25.42
C GLN A 133 -10.50 4.99 -24.60
N PHE A 134 -11.24 4.83 -23.49
CA PHE A 134 -11.05 3.71 -22.58
C PHE A 134 -11.22 2.37 -23.31
N GLU A 135 -12.26 2.26 -24.12
CA GLU A 135 -12.65 1.08 -24.90
C GLU A 135 -11.54 0.68 -25.88
N GLU A 136 -10.95 1.65 -26.58
CA GLU A 136 -9.85 1.41 -27.51
C GLU A 136 -8.59 0.83 -26.84
N LEU A 137 -8.37 1.14 -25.55
CA LEU A 137 -7.24 0.64 -24.79
C LEU A 137 -7.57 -0.66 -24.04
N ALA A 138 -8.83 -0.82 -23.63
CA ALA A 138 -9.34 -1.96 -22.88
C ALA A 138 -9.51 -3.21 -23.74
N PHE A 139 -9.73 -3.06 -25.05
CA PHE A 139 -9.96 -4.16 -25.98
C PHE A 139 -8.86 -4.24 -27.05
N SER A 140 -8.57 -5.45 -27.51
CA SER A 140 -7.58 -5.70 -28.55
C SER A 140 -8.21 -5.58 -29.96
N ASN A 141 -7.42 -5.08 -30.91
CA ASN A 141 -7.72 -5.11 -32.36
C ASN A 141 -9.06 -4.51 -32.79
N GLY A 142 -9.57 -3.49 -32.09
CA GLY A 142 -10.84 -2.84 -32.45
C GLY A 142 -12.08 -3.72 -32.31
N SER A 143 -11.95 -4.91 -31.70
CA SER A 143 -13.04 -5.84 -31.44
C SER A 143 -13.43 -5.79 -29.97
N HIS A 144 -14.72 -5.56 -29.67
CA HIS A 144 -15.22 -5.56 -28.29
C HIS A 144 -15.23 -6.94 -27.61
N GLY A 145 -14.76 -7.99 -28.31
CA GLY A 145 -14.80 -9.37 -27.81
C GLY A 145 -13.56 -9.82 -27.02
N ILE A 146 -12.41 -9.15 -27.19
CA ILE A 146 -11.14 -9.60 -26.57
C ILE A 146 -10.56 -8.49 -25.70
N VAL A 147 -10.51 -8.73 -24.39
CA VAL A 147 -9.92 -7.79 -23.41
C VAL A 147 -8.40 -7.78 -23.53
N ASN A 148 -7.82 -6.58 -23.62
CA ASN A 148 -6.38 -6.37 -23.60
C ASN A 148 -5.81 -6.51 -22.17
N THR A 149 -5.49 -7.73 -21.77
CA THR A 149 -4.95 -8.05 -20.43
C THR A 149 -3.52 -7.53 -20.19
N SER A 150 -2.84 -7.06 -21.24
CA SER A 150 -1.51 -6.45 -21.14
C SER A 150 -1.57 -4.99 -20.67
N TRP A 151 -2.71 -4.31 -20.92
CA TRP A 151 -2.89 -2.91 -20.57
C TRP A 151 -2.91 -2.74 -19.04
N GLY A 152 -2.12 -1.79 -18.54
CA GLY A 152 -1.87 -1.58 -17.11
C GLY A 152 -3.14 -1.58 -16.24
N PRO A 153 -4.17 -0.76 -16.57
CA PRO A 153 -5.43 -0.75 -15.84
C PRO A 153 -6.15 -2.11 -15.76
N VAL A 154 -6.20 -2.89 -16.84
CA VAL A 154 -6.79 -4.23 -16.77
C VAL A 154 -5.87 -5.15 -15.96
N LYS A 155 -4.57 -5.13 -16.28
CA LYS A 155 -3.56 -5.99 -15.67
C LYS A 155 -3.52 -5.88 -14.16
N ILE A 156 -3.66 -4.68 -13.59
CA ILE A 156 -3.65 -4.42 -12.14
C ILE A 156 -4.90 -5.00 -11.45
N GLY A 157 -6.04 -5.06 -12.15
CA GLY A 157 -7.31 -5.56 -11.63
C GLY A 157 -7.36 -7.08 -11.41
N ILE A 158 -6.38 -7.83 -11.93
CA ILE A 158 -6.27 -9.28 -11.76
C ILE A 158 -5.58 -9.57 -10.41
N TYR A 159 -6.31 -9.32 -9.31
CA TYR A 159 -5.74 -9.32 -7.96
C TYR A 159 -5.14 -10.66 -7.54
N ALA A 160 -5.81 -11.77 -7.85
CA ALA A 160 -5.37 -13.13 -7.50
C ALA A 160 -3.91 -13.38 -7.90
N ARG A 161 -3.55 -13.03 -9.15
CA ARG A 161 -2.18 -13.21 -9.68
C ARG A 161 -1.11 -12.48 -8.86
N PHE A 162 -1.43 -11.31 -8.30
CA PHE A 162 -0.49 -10.59 -7.46
C PHE A 162 -0.50 -11.14 -6.04
N PHE A 163 -1.68 -11.50 -5.53
CA PHE A 163 -1.85 -12.06 -4.20
C PHE A 163 -1.05 -13.36 -4.01
N GLU A 164 -1.05 -14.26 -4.99
CA GLU A 164 -0.22 -15.48 -4.99
C GLU A 164 1.26 -15.19 -4.74
N ARG A 165 1.80 -14.11 -5.32
CA ARG A 165 3.21 -13.72 -5.11
C ARG A 165 3.47 -13.26 -3.69
N TRP A 166 2.50 -12.61 -3.06
CA TRP A 166 2.60 -12.20 -1.66
C TRP A 166 2.51 -13.41 -0.74
N LEU A 167 1.61 -14.36 -1.02
CA LEU A 167 1.44 -15.58 -0.23
C LEU A 167 2.68 -16.48 -0.20
N HIS A 168 3.55 -16.43 -1.20
CA HIS A 168 4.84 -17.12 -1.16
C HIS A 168 5.78 -16.63 -0.03
N TYR A 169 5.58 -15.40 0.46
CA TYR A 169 6.40 -14.81 1.52
C TYR A 169 5.61 -14.56 2.82
N PHE A 170 4.30 -14.37 2.72
CA PHE A 170 3.40 -14.09 3.85
C PHE A 170 2.21 -15.07 3.81
N PRO A 171 2.37 -16.30 4.31
CA PRO A 171 1.28 -17.26 4.39
C PRO A 171 0.18 -16.79 5.36
N LEU A 172 -1.04 -17.30 5.15
CA LEU A 172 -2.23 -17.00 5.97
C LEU A 172 -2.23 -17.75 7.30
#